data_AF-A0A9D4KZ84-F1
#
_entry.id   AF-A0A9D4KZ84-F1
#
_cell.length_a   1.000
_cell.length_b   1.000
_cell.length_c   1.000
_cell.angle_alpha   90.00
_cell.angle_beta   90.00
_cell.angle_gamma   90.00
#
_symmetry.space_group_name_H-M   'P 1'
#
loop_
_entity.id
_entity.type
_entity.pdbx_description
1 polymer ?
#
loop_
_entity_poly.entity_id
_entity_poly.type
_entity_poly.pdbx_seq_one_letter_code
_entity_poly.pdbx_strand_id
1 'polypeptide(L)'
;MENDILDSLEDIGYEGDVLQEDVFRQMVELGPQSREYTSLVSWLVQQLCEFCSMEEAVNPITGPDDASNFMMEISGFLREYGCPYQTLNDGPVTQRLDSKDSRLQLLDFLITEVQTVRMLACTNPAALKTTSFTTPMEVAEQYESDTARHLKLMLIALGFPKPPDNITPFQLFSKLEQKVHLLLPIQFGI
;
A
#
# COMPACT_ATOMS: atom_id res chain seq x y z
N MET A 1 4.90 -17.18 7.40
CA MET A 1 3.77 -16.67 6.61
C MET A 1 3.06 -15.54 7.32
N GLU A 2 2.48 -15.72 8.52
CA GLU A 2 1.81 -14.61 9.25
C GLU A 2 2.77 -13.43 9.54
N ASN A 3 3.94 -13.71 10.11
CA ASN A 3 4.94 -12.66 10.40
C ASN A 3 5.47 -12.00 9.12
N ASP A 4 5.70 -12.79 8.06
CA ASP A 4 6.15 -12.26 6.77
C ASP A 4 5.10 -11.31 6.15
N ILE A 5 3.81 -11.61 6.34
CA ILE A 5 2.71 -10.73 5.93
C ILE A 5 2.71 -9.44 6.77
N LEU A 6 2.90 -9.53 8.08
CA LEU A 6 2.97 -8.36 8.96
C LEU A 6 4.13 -7.43 8.58
N ASP A 7 5.33 -7.98 8.39
CA ASP A 7 6.50 -7.23 7.92
C ASP A 7 6.21 -6.58 6.56
N SER A 8 5.58 -7.32 5.64
CA SER A 8 5.24 -6.79 4.32
C SER A 8 4.15 -5.70 4.36
N LEU A 9 3.22 -5.75 5.32
CA LEU A 9 2.22 -4.71 5.55
C LEU A 9 2.88 -3.41 6.03
N GLU A 10 3.85 -3.51 6.94
CA GLU A 10 4.66 -2.37 7.38
C GLU A 10 5.45 -1.77 6.21
N ASP A 11 6.08 -2.62 5.39
CA ASP A 11 6.86 -2.20 4.22
C ASP A 11 6.02 -1.42 3.18
N ILE A 12 4.74 -1.77 3.04
CA ILE A 12 3.80 -1.03 2.17
C ILE A 12 3.11 0.15 2.87
N GLY A 13 3.49 0.47 4.11
CA GLY A 13 3.01 1.64 4.85
C GLY A 13 1.59 1.50 5.40
N TYR A 14 1.15 0.27 5.69
CA TYR A 14 -0.09 0.07 6.43
C TYR A 14 0.13 0.43 7.92
N GLU A 15 -0.78 1.20 8.52
CA GLU A 15 -0.64 1.71 9.91
C GLU A 15 -1.80 1.27 10.83
N GLY A 16 -2.63 0.31 10.41
CA GLY A 16 -3.79 -0.12 11.18
C GLY A 16 -3.47 -1.08 12.33
N ASP A 17 -4.40 -1.22 13.27
CA ASP A 17 -4.27 -2.08 14.47
C ASP A 17 -4.00 -3.57 14.15
N VAL A 18 -4.26 -3.99 12.90
CA VAL A 18 -3.97 -5.33 12.39
C VAL A 18 -2.47 -5.67 12.44
N LEU A 19 -1.57 -4.69 12.58
CA LEU A 19 -0.14 -4.95 12.81
C LEU A 19 0.14 -5.66 14.14
N GLN A 20 -0.81 -5.65 15.09
CA GLN A 20 -0.69 -6.42 16.32
C GLN A 20 -0.95 -7.91 16.04
N GLU A 21 0.01 -8.79 16.34
CA GLU A 21 -0.07 -10.24 16.05
C GLU A 21 -1.38 -10.90 16.49
N ASP A 22 -1.89 -10.55 17.68
CA ASP A 22 -3.14 -11.11 18.21
C ASP A 22 -4.36 -10.67 17.40
N VAL A 23 -4.40 -9.40 16.98
CA VAL A 23 -5.47 -8.84 16.14
C VAL A 23 -5.41 -9.49 14.76
N PHE A 24 -4.21 -9.59 14.17
CA PHE A 24 -3.98 -10.26 12.89
C PHE A 24 -4.49 -11.70 12.91
N ARG A 25 -4.07 -12.47 13.92
CA ARG A 25 -4.48 -13.87 14.06
C ARG A 25 -5.99 -13.97 14.18
N GLN A 26 -6.62 -13.15 15.03
CA GLN A 26 -8.07 -13.19 15.20
C GLN A 26 -8.83 -12.87 13.90
N MET A 27 -8.42 -11.83 13.17
CA MET A 27 -9.09 -11.46 11.94
C MET A 27 -8.94 -12.54 10.86
N VAL A 28 -7.80 -13.23 10.80
CA VAL A 28 -7.55 -14.33 9.85
C VAL A 28 -8.39 -15.56 10.22
N GLU A 29 -8.55 -15.87 11.50
CA GLU A 29 -9.43 -16.97 11.95
C GLU A 29 -10.92 -16.70 11.62
N LEU A 30 -11.34 -15.43 11.59
CA LEU A 30 -12.70 -15.03 11.25
C LEU A 30 -12.90 -14.77 9.74
N GLY A 31 -11.84 -14.39 9.02
CA GLY A 31 -11.83 -14.17 7.58
C GLY A 31 -12.92 -13.18 7.14
N PRO A 32 -13.77 -13.53 6.14
CA PRO A 32 -14.83 -12.66 5.63
C PRO A 32 -15.86 -12.18 6.65
N GLN A 33 -15.90 -12.77 7.85
CA GLN A 33 -16.79 -12.37 8.95
C GLN A 33 -16.16 -11.33 9.89
N SER A 34 -14.86 -11.03 9.73
CA SER A 34 -14.18 -9.97 10.49
C SER A 34 -14.19 -8.66 9.72
N ARG A 35 -14.57 -7.59 10.41
CA ARG A 35 -14.51 -6.24 9.85
C ARG A 35 -13.07 -5.83 9.60
N GLU A 36 -12.15 -6.20 10.47
CA GLU A 36 -10.72 -5.91 10.37
C GLU A 36 -10.13 -6.58 9.11
N TYR A 37 -10.44 -7.86 8.90
CA TYR A 37 -10.00 -8.61 7.72
C TYR A 37 -10.51 -7.97 6.41
N THR A 38 -11.81 -7.72 6.34
CA THR A 38 -12.44 -7.15 5.14
C THR A 38 -12.02 -5.71 4.89
N SER A 39 -11.73 -4.96 5.96
CA SER A 39 -11.17 -3.60 5.88
C SER A 39 -9.73 -3.60 5.36
N LEU A 40 -8.90 -4.55 5.80
CA LEU A 40 -7.55 -4.70 5.26
C LEU A 40 -7.59 -5.08 3.78
N VAL A 41 -8.42 -6.06 3.40
CA VAL A 41 -8.58 -6.45 1.99
C VAL A 41 -9.06 -5.27 1.14
N SER A 42 -10.05 -4.52 1.62
CA SER A 42 -10.55 -3.31 0.96
C SER A 42 -9.45 -2.27 0.76
N TRP A 43 -8.64 -2.02 1.79
CA TRP A 43 -7.50 -1.10 1.70
C TRP A 43 -6.47 -1.56 0.67
N LEU A 44 -6.08 -2.84 0.67
CA LEU A 44 -5.14 -3.39 -0.32
C LEU A 44 -5.67 -3.26 -1.75
N VAL A 45 -6.95 -3.56 -1.97
CA VAL A 45 -7.61 -3.38 -3.27
C VAL A 45 -7.59 -1.90 -3.69
N GLN A 46 -7.89 -0.97 -2.78
CA GLN A 46 -7.80 0.47 -3.08
C GLN A 46 -6.39 0.88 -3.49
N GLN A 47 -5.35 0.36 -2.82
CA GLN A 47 -3.96 0.63 -3.21
C GLN A 47 -3.67 0.14 -4.63
N LEU A 48 -4.24 -0.99 -5.07
CA LEU A 48 -4.10 -1.48 -6.44
C LEU A 48 -4.86 -0.61 -7.45
N CYS A 49 -6.10 -0.21 -7.13
CA CYS A 49 -6.93 0.61 -8.01
C CYS A 49 -6.36 2.03 -8.24
N GLU A 50 -5.43 2.51 -7.41
CA GLU A 50 -4.70 3.75 -7.68
C GLU A 50 -3.75 3.64 -8.89
N PHE A 51 -3.31 2.43 -9.24
CA PHE A 51 -2.41 2.16 -10.37
C PHE A 51 -3.11 1.45 -11.53
N CYS A 52 -4.17 0.71 -11.26
CA CYS A 52 -4.94 -0.04 -12.25
C CYS A 52 -6.29 0.63 -12.44
N SER A 53 -6.73 0.91 -13.66
CA SER A 53 -8.09 1.47 -13.85
C SER A 53 -9.14 0.36 -13.81
N MET A 54 -9.29 -0.23 -12.63
CA MET A 54 -10.38 -1.15 -12.31
C MET A 54 -11.52 -0.35 -11.69
N GLU A 55 -12.75 -0.66 -12.10
CA GLU A 55 -13.95 0.01 -11.59
C GLU A 55 -14.49 -0.67 -10.32
N GLU A 56 -14.04 -1.89 -10.02
CA GLU A 56 -14.54 -2.69 -8.91
C GLU A 56 -13.99 -2.20 -7.57
N ALA A 57 -14.92 -1.85 -6.67
CA ALA A 57 -14.63 -1.55 -5.28
C ALA A 57 -14.99 -2.76 -4.41
N VAL A 58 -14.03 -3.19 -3.58
CA VAL A 58 -14.29 -4.16 -2.52
C VAL A 58 -14.54 -3.40 -1.22
N ASN A 59 -15.73 -3.53 -0.66
CA ASN A 59 -16.17 -2.77 0.51
C ASN A 59 -16.05 -3.60 1.79
N PRO A 60 -15.59 -3.02 2.91
CA PRO A 60 -15.59 -3.71 4.18
C PRO A 60 -17.02 -4.03 4.64
N ILE A 61 -17.19 -5.12 5.36
CA ILE A 61 -18.51 -5.45 5.93
C ILE A 61 -18.90 -4.44 7.01
N THR A 62 -20.19 -4.14 7.09
CA THR A 62 -20.79 -3.35 8.19
C THR A 62 -21.51 -4.24 9.19
N GLY A 63 -21.91 -5.44 8.76
CA GLY A 63 -22.43 -6.51 9.61
C GLY A 63 -22.26 -7.91 8.97
N PRO A 64 -22.65 -8.98 9.68
CA PRO A 64 -22.46 -10.36 9.22
C PRO A 64 -23.17 -10.71 7.91
N ASP A 65 -24.30 -10.04 7.64
CA ASP A 65 -25.10 -10.25 6.43
C ASP A 65 -24.40 -9.77 5.16
N ASP A 66 -23.40 -8.87 5.29
CA ASP A 66 -22.65 -8.30 4.17
C ASP A 66 -21.56 -9.26 3.65
N ALA A 67 -21.21 -10.30 4.41
CA ALA A 67 -20.09 -11.19 4.08
C ALA A 67 -20.27 -11.86 2.70
N SER A 68 -21.51 -12.18 2.31
CA SER A 68 -21.78 -12.75 0.99
C SER A 68 -21.51 -11.74 -0.14
N ASN A 69 -21.84 -10.47 0.08
CA ASN A 69 -21.57 -9.40 -0.88
C ASN A 69 -20.07 -9.15 -0.99
N PHE A 70 -19.36 -9.05 0.13
CA PHE A 70 -17.90 -8.94 0.15
C PHE A 70 -17.24 -10.08 -0.65
N MET A 71 -17.70 -11.32 -0.46
CA MET A 71 -17.18 -12.48 -1.20
C MET A 71 -17.40 -12.38 -2.70
N MET A 72 -18.53 -11.80 -3.14
CA MET A 72 -18.79 -11.55 -4.57
C MET A 72 -17.89 -10.45 -5.13
N GLU A 73 -17.77 -9.34 -4.40
CA GLU A 73 -16.92 -8.20 -4.80
C GLU A 73 -15.46 -8.63 -4.95
N ILE A 74 -14.87 -9.28 -3.93
CA ILE A 74 -13.48 -9.74 -4.01
C ILE A 74 -13.28 -10.81 -5.10
N SER A 75 -14.27 -11.67 -5.33
CA SER A 75 -14.21 -12.66 -6.42
C SER A 75 -14.31 -12.03 -7.81
N GLY A 76 -15.02 -10.91 -7.95
CA GLY A 76 -15.03 -10.08 -9.15
C GLY A 76 -13.64 -9.51 -9.36
N PHE A 77 -13.12 -8.82 -8.34
CA PHE A 77 -11.85 -8.12 -8.40
C PHE A 77 -10.72 -9.06 -8.79
N LEU A 78 -10.60 -10.22 -8.12
CA LEU A 78 -9.56 -11.20 -8.41
C LEU A 78 -9.64 -11.75 -9.84
N ARG A 79 -10.84 -11.83 -10.43
CA ARG A 79 -11.02 -12.26 -11.82
C ARG A 79 -10.60 -11.17 -12.79
N GLU A 80 -11.00 -9.93 -12.55
CA GLU A 80 -10.60 -8.78 -13.38
C GLU A 80 -9.08 -8.57 -13.32
N TYR A 81 -8.52 -8.64 -12.11
CA TYR A 81 -7.09 -8.52 -11.86
C TYR A 81 -6.27 -9.68 -12.47
N GLY A 82 -6.90 -10.83 -12.71
CA GLY A 82 -6.23 -12.01 -13.28
C GLY A 82 -5.45 -12.82 -12.26
N CYS A 83 -5.97 -12.94 -11.03
CA CYS A 83 -5.38 -13.74 -9.97
C CYS A 83 -5.10 -15.18 -10.46
N PRO A 84 -3.86 -15.70 -10.32
CA PRO A 84 -3.49 -17.01 -10.86
C PRO A 84 -3.92 -18.17 -9.95
N TYR A 85 -4.32 -17.90 -8.71
CA TYR A 85 -4.62 -18.95 -7.73
C TYR A 85 -6.03 -19.51 -7.93
N GLN A 86 -6.09 -20.77 -8.37
CA GLN A 86 -7.36 -21.49 -8.56
C GLN A 86 -8.18 -21.58 -7.27
N THR A 87 -7.53 -21.74 -6.10
CA THR A 87 -8.21 -21.75 -4.79
C THR A 87 -9.07 -20.51 -4.54
N LEU A 88 -8.67 -19.36 -5.11
CA LEU A 88 -9.37 -18.09 -4.95
C LEU A 88 -10.36 -17.77 -6.08
N ASN A 89 -10.32 -18.53 -7.19
CA ASN A 89 -11.13 -18.28 -8.38
C ASN A 89 -12.17 -19.36 -8.69
N ASP A 90 -11.90 -20.60 -8.31
CA ASP A 90 -12.70 -21.76 -8.66
C ASP A 90 -13.67 -22.13 -7.53
N GLY A 91 -14.62 -23.02 -7.83
CA GLY A 91 -15.62 -23.48 -6.88
C GLY A 91 -16.63 -22.40 -6.43
N PRO A 92 -17.47 -22.72 -5.43
CA PRO A 92 -18.50 -21.80 -4.93
C PRO A 92 -17.89 -20.55 -4.30
N VAL A 93 -18.34 -19.37 -4.74
CA VAL A 93 -17.82 -18.06 -4.29
C VAL A 93 -17.72 -17.96 -2.77
N THR A 94 -18.77 -18.36 -2.06
CA THR A 94 -18.85 -18.25 -0.60
C THR A 94 -17.91 -19.18 0.15
N GLN A 95 -17.29 -20.17 -0.50
CA GLN A 95 -16.43 -21.18 0.14
C GLN A 95 -14.93 -20.94 -0.10
N ARG A 96 -14.57 -19.98 -0.96
CA ARG A 96 -13.18 -19.76 -1.39
C ARG A 96 -12.27 -19.30 -0.25
N LEU A 97 -12.83 -18.66 0.77
CA LEU A 97 -12.14 -18.19 1.97
C LEU A 97 -12.53 -18.98 3.23
N ASP A 98 -12.94 -20.25 3.08
CA ASP A 98 -13.32 -21.10 4.22
C ASP A 98 -12.10 -21.54 5.05
N SER A 99 -10.94 -21.72 4.41
CA SER A 99 -9.72 -22.13 5.10
C SER A 99 -8.86 -20.94 5.50
N LYS A 100 -8.11 -21.12 6.59
CA LYS A 100 -7.07 -20.18 7.01
C LYS A 100 -6.03 -19.94 5.90
N ASP A 101 -5.62 -21.01 5.23
CA ASP A 101 -4.62 -20.94 4.16
C ASP A 101 -5.10 -20.08 2.98
N SER A 102 -6.37 -20.19 2.56
CA SER A 102 -6.87 -19.36 1.46
C SER A 102 -7.03 -17.89 1.85
N ARG A 103 -7.32 -17.60 3.12
CA ARG A 103 -7.33 -16.23 3.65
C ARG A 103 -5.94 -15.61 3.66
N LEU A 104 -4.95 -16.35 4.16
CA LEU A 104 -3.55 -15.91 4.13
C LEU A 104 -3.04 -15.77 2.70
N GLN A 105 -3.39 -16.70 1.80
CA GLN A 105 -3.03 -16.64 0.38
C GLN A 105 -3.63 -15.40 -0.32
N LEU A 106 -4.85 -15.01 0.03
CA LEU A 106 -5.44 -13.78 -0.49
C LEU A 106 -4.64 -12.55 -0.04
N LEU A 107 -4.32 -12.45 1.26
CA LEU A 107 -3.56 -11.31 1.79
C LEU A 107 -2.16 -11.24 1.15
N ASP A 108 -1.45 -12.36 1.13
CA ASP A 108 -0.11 -12.48 0.54
C ASP A 108 -0.10 -12.07 -0.94
N PHE A 109 -1.08 -12.55 -1.72
CA PHE A 109 -1.26 -12.16 -3.11
C PHE A 109 -1.45 -10.65 -3.26
N LEU A 110 -2.44 -10.08 -2.57
CA LEU A 110 -2.76 -8.66 -2.70
C LEU A 110 -1.59 -7.76 -2.26
N ILE A 111 -0.88 -8.11 -1.19
CA ILE A 111 0.30 -7.38 -0.71
C ILE A 111 1.42 -7.43 -1.76
N THR A 112 1.72 -8.62 -2.29
CA THR A 112 2.75 -8.78 -3.31
C THR A 112 2.40 -8.02 -4.59
N GLU A 113 1.12 -7.97 -4.96
CA GLU A 113 0.65 -7.16 -6.09
C GLU A 113 0.81 -5.67 -5.81
N VAL A 114 0.49 -5.17 -4.60
CA VAL A 114 0.71 -3.75 -4.23
C VAL A 114 2.19 -3.39 -4.33
N GLN A 115 3.06 -4.25 -3.79
CA GLN A 115 4.51 -4.09 -3.91
C GLN A 115 4.93 -4.08 -5.38
N THR A 116 4.38 -4.97 -6.21
CA THR A 116 4.68 -5.08 -7.64
C THR A 116 4.27 -3.82 -8.41
N VAL A 117 3.05 -3.32 -8.24
CA VAL A 117 2.60 -2.12 -8.96
C VAL A 117 3.40 -0.89 -8.55
N ARG A 118 3.76 -0.75 -7.27
CA ARG A 118 4.62 0.34 -6.78
C ARG A 118 6.05 0.23 -7.32
N MET A 119 6.62 -0.97 -7.36
CA MET A 119 7.92 -1.20 -7.99
C MET A 119 7.89 -0.88 -9.49
N LEU A 120 6.84 -1.27 -10.20
CA LEU A 120 6.66 -0.94 -11.61
C LEU A 120 6.48 0.56 -11.82
N ALA A 121 5.75 1.26 -10.94
CA ALA A 121 5.61 2.71 -11.00
C ALA A 121 6.98 3.42 -10.96
N CYS A 122 7.91 2.90 -10.15
CA CYS A 122 9.27 3.44 -10.03
C CYS A 122 10.21 3.00 -11.15
N THR A 123 10.12 1.76 -11.61
CA THR A 123 11.14 1.14 -12.49
C THR A 123 10.73 1.06 -13.96
N ASN A 124 9.43 0.88 -14.23
CA ASN A 124 8.87 0.80 -15.57
C ASN A 124 7.39 1.26 -15.61
N PRO A 125 7.11 2.56 -15.40
CA PRO A 125 5.74 3.06 -15.32
C PRO A 125 4.91 2.80 -16.60
N ALA A 126 5.56 2.58 -17.75
CA ALA A 126 4.87 2.22 -18.98
C ALA A 126 4.21 0.82 -18.95
N ALA A 127 4.65 -0.07 -18.04
CA ALA A 127 4.07 -1.40 -17.85
C ALA A 127 2.74 -1.38 -17.08
N LEU A 128 2.45 -0.32 -16.32
CA LEU A 128 1.18 -0.14 -15.61
C LEU A 128 -0.01 0.18 -16.53
N LYS A 129 0.20 0.16 -17.85
CA LYS A 129 -0.82 0.43 -18.86
C LYS A 129 -1.71 -0.78 -19.12
N THR A 130 -2.49 -1.15 -18.11
CA THR A 130 -3.80 -1.73 -18.32
C THR A 130 -4.80 -0.77 -17.71
N THR A 131 -5.58 -0.19 -18.63
CA THR A 131 -6.64 0.81 -18.47
C THR A 131 -6.17 2.22 -18.09
N SER A 132 -7.00 3.21 -18.40
CA SER A 132 -6.62 4.50 -18.96
C SER A 132 -6.57 5.69 -17.98
N PHE A 133 -5.61 6.59 -18.23
CA PHE A 133 -5.50 7.99 -17.76
C PHE A 133 -5.27 8.24 -16.26
N THR A 134 -4.00 8.23 -15.88
CA THR A 134 -3.39 9.32 -15.09
C THR A 134 -1.94 9.45 -15.54
N THR A 135 -1.46 10.68 -15.64
CA THR A 135 -0.08 10.90 -16.06
C THR A 135 0.88 10.34 -15.00
N PRO A 136 2.09 9.86 -15.35
CA PRO A 136 3.08 9.36 -14.37
C PRO A 136 3.41 10.35 -13.24
N MET A 137 3.07 11.63 -13.44
CA MET A 137 3.31 12.72 -12.52
C MET A 137 2.27 12.80 -11.38
N GLU A 138 1.04 12.33 -11.57
CA GLU A 138 -0.02 12.37 -10.55
C GLU A 138 0.07 11.20 -9.57
N VAL A 139 0.44 10.01 -10.05
CA VAL A 139 0.63 8.82 -9.19
C VAL A 139 1.87 8.96 -8.30
N ALA A 140 2.91 9.66 -8.76
CA ALA A 140 4.12 9.93 -7.99
C ALA A 140 3.87 10.89 -6.81
N GLU A 141 2.81 11.71 -6.84
CA GLU A 141 2.45 12.61 -5.74
C GLU A 141 1.65 11.91 -4.62
N GLN A 142 0.99 10.77 -4.89
CA GLN A 142 0.24 10.01 -3.89
C GLN A 142 1.11 9.06 -3.05
N TYR A 143 2.26 8.63 -3.57
CA TYR A 143 3.20 7.74 -2.88
C TYR A 143 4.49 8.46 -2.49
N GLU A 144 4.36 9.61 -1.84
CA GLU A 144 5.50 10.25 -1.19
C GLU A 144 5.99 9.35 -0.05
N SER A 145 7.11 8.64 -0.25
CA SER A 145 7.74 7.85 0.83
C SER A 145 7.93 8.71 2.08
N ASP A 146 7.90 8.10 3.27
CA ASP A 146 8.14 8.86 4.51
C ASP A 146 9.46 9.61 4.49
N THR A 147 10.51 9.05 3.87
CA THR A 147 11.79 9.74 3.72
C THR A 147 11.66 11.00 2.86
N ALA A 148 10.94 10.92 1.74
CA ALA A 148 10.67 12.06 0.86
C ALA A 148 9.82 13.13 1.59
N ARG A 149 8.78 12.71 2.31
CA ARG A 149 7.93 13.59 3.11
C ARG A 149 8.71 14.34 4.18
N HIS A 150 9.54 13.63 4.95
CA HIS A 150 10.39 14.25 5.96
C HIS A 150 11.42 15.20 5.34
N LEU A 151 12.02 14.84 4.20
CA LEU A 151 12.95 15.73 3.48
C LEU A 151 12.25 17.00 2.98
N LYS A 152 11.04 16.89 2.45
CA LYS A 152 10.22 18.03 2.02
C LYS A 152 9.82 18.92 3.19
N LEU A 153 9.33 18.34 4.29
CA LEU A 153 9.01 19.07 5.51
C LEU A 153 10.23 19.79 6.08
N MET A 154 11.40 19.16 6.05
CA MET A 154 12.67 19.76 6.45
C MET A 154 13.03 20.96 5.57
N LEU A 155 12.94 20.83 4.24
CA LEU A 155 13.21 21.93 3.30
C LEU A 155 12.28 23.12 3.56
N ILE A 156 10.99 22.86 3.80
CA ILE A 156 10.00 23.89 4.16
C ILE A 156 10.37 24.55 5.48
N ALA A 157 10.66 23.77 6.53
CA ALA A 157 11.01 24.28 7.85
C ALA A 157 12.30 25.14 7.83
N LEU A 158 13.26 24.77 6.99
CA LEU A 158 14.51 25.52 6.78
C LEU A 158 14.36 26.72 5.83
N GLY A 159 13.17 26.93 5.24
CA GLY A 159 12.86 28.04 4.35
C GLY A 159 13.47 27.93 2.96
N PHE A 160 13.72 26.71 2.47
CA PHE A 160 14.16 26.51 1.09
C PHE A 160 13.01 26.74 0.11
N PRO A 161 13.24 27.45 -1.01
CA PRO A 161 12.28 27.50 -2.11
C PRO A 161 12.21 26.12 -2.80
N LYS A 162 11.18 25.93 -3.63
CA LYS A 162 11.09 24.74 -4.49
C LYS A 162 12.41 24.57 -5.26
N PRO A 163 13.07 23.40 -5.14
CA PRO A 163 14.35 23.19 -5.82
C PRO A 163 14.18 23.29 -7.35
N PRO A 164 15.16 23.85 -8.07
CA PRO A 164 15.14 23.87 -9.54
C PRO A 164 15.13 22.45 -10.11
N ASP A 165 14.48 22.26 -11.26
CA ASP A 165 14.34 20.94 -11.92
C ASP A 165 15.68 20.29 -12.29
N ASN A 166 16.78 21.07 -12.35
CA ASN A 166 18.12 20.59 -12.69
C ASN A 166 19.05 20.43 -11.47
N ILE A 167 18.53 20.52 -10.24
CA ILE A 167 19.35 20.36 -9.03
C ILE A 167 19.80 18.90 -8.87
N THR A 168 21.07 18.71 -8.56
CA THR A 168 21.58 17.37 -8.21
C THR A 168 21.37 17.08 -6.72
N PRO A 169 21.26 15.80 -6.30
CA PRO A 169 21.19 15.44 -4.88
C PRO A 169 22.34 16.04 -4.07
N PHE A 170 23.57 15.97 -4.60
CA PHE A 170 24.75 16.53 -3.93
C PHE A 170 24.61 18.03 -3.65
N GLN A 171 24.15 18.81 -4.64
CA GLN A 171 23.93 20.25 -4.47
C GLN A 171 22.82 20.57 -3.47
N LEU A 172 21.74 19.78 -3.48
CA LEU A 172 20.63 19.93 -2.53
C LEU A 172 21.11 19.67 -1.10
N PHE A 173 21.73 18.50 -0.86
CA PHE A 173 22.20 18.10 0.47
C PHE A 173 23.33 19.01 0.98
N SER A 174 24.24 19.47 0.12
CA SER A 174 25.29 20.43 0.52
C SER A 174 24.71 21.74 1.05
N LYS A 175 23.68 22.28 0.39
CA LYS A 175 23.04 23.53 0.84
C LYS A 175 22.24 23.32 2.12
N LEU A 176 21.57 22.19 2.23
CA LEU A 176 20.80 21.80 3.41
C LEU A 176 21.71 21.65 4.62
N GLU A 177 22.84 20.94 4.48
CA GLU A 177 23.87 20.81 5.52
C GLU A 177 24.39 22.18 6.00
N GLN A 178 24.73 23.07 5.07
CA GLN A 178 25.15 24.45 5.40
C GLN A 178 24.08 25.19 6.21
N LYS A 179 22.80 25.09 5.81
CA LYS A 179 21.70 25.76 6.50
C LYS A 179 21.47 25.20 7.90
N VAL A 180 21.58 23.89 8.07
CA VAL A 180 21.48 23.22 9.39
C VAL A 180 22.63 23.67 10.29
N HIS A 181 23.87 23.71 9.79
CA HIS A 181 25.03 24.20 10.55
C HIS A 181 24.89 25.64 11.02
N LEU A 182 24.22 26.51 10.26
CA LEU A 182 23.94 27.89 10.69
C LEU A 182 22.93 27.97 11.84
N LEU A 183 22.05 26.98 11.97
CA LEU A 183 21.00 26.93 12.99
C LEU A 183 21.43 26.17 14.24
N LEU A 184 22.43 25.29 14.13
CA LEU A 184 23.05 24.64 15.27
C LEU A 184 23.95 25.67 15.97
N PRO A 185 23.64 26.08 17.22
CA PRO A 185 24.53 26.94 17.97
C PRO A 185 25.89 26.25 18.11
N ILE A 186 26.96 26.99 17.79
CA ILE A 186 28.33 26.57 18.04
C ILE A 186 28.48 26.33 19.56
N GLN A 187 28.34 25.09 19.99
CA GLN A 187 28.85 24.62 21.26
C GLN A 187 29.45 23.24 21.08
N PHE A 188 30.64 23.19 20.48
CA PHE A 188 31.69 22.28 20.94
C PHE A 188 33.03 22.96 20.71
N GLY A 189 33.47 23.67 21.74
CA GLY A 189 34.79 24.28 21.83
C GLY A 189 35.29 24.14 23.26
N ILE A 190 35.97 23.01 23.49
CA ILE A 190 36.91 22.65 24.58
C ILE A 190 36.36 22.65 26.01
#